data_AF-A0A2G4I2F0-F1
#
_entry.id   AF-A0A2G4I2F0-F1
#
_cell.length_a   1.000
_cell.length_b   1.000
_cell.length_c   1.000
_cell.angle_alpha   90.00
_cell.angle_beta   90.00
_cell.angle_gamma   90.00
#
_symmetry.space_group_name_H-M   'P 1'
#
loop_
_entity.id
_entity.type
_entity.pdbx_description
1 polymer ?
#
loop_
_entity_poly.entity_id
_entity_poly.type
_entity_poly.pdbx_seq_one_letter_code
_entity_poly.pdbx_strand_id
1 'polypeptide(L)'
;MKLNYTNKGMKNAVLMLLCVGMVNVVSAQKNPSKNWYHESPKKKNMGIALDKAYKTSAAARPSTKIVVAVIDGGVDIGHPDLREVIWHNAGEIPFNNIDDDKNGYVDDTVGWNFIGGAGGGMVQYDHLEKVRIYMKLAERYKDVNAEGENKKNTTEYTLYIKLKAEIESKIESNKTQFESIEELKKTLRDYALKTGKQEPKGNEIKAIVVDKEDEKKKNRISMLVGLYGYTTFLTMLDQALHQMEASVKYQYNLSYNPRLIVGDDYNNAHEFGYGNNNVSGPDASHGTHVSGIIGAVRGNGIGLDGIADNVQIMPIRVVPDGDERDKDVANGIRYAVDNGAKVINMSFGKGFSWDKDVVNEAVLYAKDHGVLLVHAAGNNAENNDVIPNYPNDSLGGNDVAPNWIEVGASQPKRKKLATNFSNYGLVNVDLFAPGQSIYSSIPNNEYAYFDGTSMAAPVCAGVAALVWSRFPTFTVEQVKQVLEGSVFTVNNKVSLPGSKLSKVPFSALSKTGGLLNANNAMNLAKKVKN
;
A
#
# COMPACT_ATOMS: atom_id res chain seq x y z
N MET A 1 -24.33 14.63 -35.59
CA MET A 1 -23.98 13.20 -35.49
C MET A 1 -24.55 12.71 -34.16
N LYS A 2 -25.64 11.95 -34.19
CA LYS A 2 -26.43 11.58 -32.99
C LYS A 2 -25.65 10.53 -32.17
N LEU A 3 -25.28 10.86 -30.93
CA LEU A 3 -24.74 9.92 -29.96
C LEU A 3 -25.90 9.09 -29.38
N ASN A 4 -26.05 7.85 -29.87
CA ASN A 4 -26.94 6.85 -29.29
C ASN A 4 -26.30 6.31 -27.99
N TYR A 5 -26.56 6.96 -26.85
CA TYR A 5 -26.21 6.40 -25.55
C TYR A 5 -27.12 5.21 -25.25
N THR A 6 -26.55 4.01 -25.34
CA THR A 6 -27.30 2.76 -25.14
C THR A 6 -27.63 2.54 -23.66
N ASN A 7 -28.82 1.96 -23.42
CA ASN A 7 -29.45 1.57 -22.15
C ASN A 7 -28.57 0.68 -21.21
N LYS A 8 -27.33 0.37 -21.60
CA LYS A 8 -26.34 -0.44 -20.91
C LYS A 8 -25.51 0.39 -19.91
N GLY A 9 -25.18 1.65 -20.24
CA GLY A 9 -24.37 2.55 -19.39
C GLY A 9 -25.04 2.89 -18.05
N MET A 10 -26.30 3.33 -18.06
CA MET A 10 -27.03 3.64 -16.83
C MET A 10 -27.37 2.40 -15.97
N LYS A 11 -27.52 1.20 -16.56
CA LYS A 11 -27.72 -0.05 -15.78
C LYS A 11 -26.50 -0.33 -14.89
N ASN A 12 -25.30 -0.14 -15.43
CA ASN A 12 -24.06 -0.30 -14.70
C ASN A 12 -23.92 0.74 -13.57
N ALA A 13 -24.30 2.01 -13.80
CA ALA A 13 -24.21 3.07 -12.78
C ALA A 13 -25.04 2.80 -11.50
N VAL A 14 -26.23 2.19 -11.60
CA VAL A 14 -27.04 1.86 -10.39
C VAL A 14 -26.67 0.54 -9.75
N LEU A 15 -26.22 -0.45 -10.53
CA LEU A 15 -25.58 -1.62 -9.95
C LEU A 15 -24.34 -1.19 -9.14
N MET A 16 -23.65 -0.15 -9.61
CA MET A 16 -22.56 0.50 -8.89
C MET A 16 -23.03 1.32 -7.70
N LEU A 17 -24.10 2.14 -7.75
CA LEU A 17 -24.65 2.79 -6.55
C LEU A 17 -25.12 1.77 -5.50
N LEU A 18 -25.53 0.57 -5.92
CA LEU A 18 -25.79 -0.56 -5.04
C LEU A 18 -24.50 -1.21 -4.53
N CYS A 19 -23.43 -1.29 -5.32
CA CYS A 19 -22.11 -1.74 -4.86
C CYS A 19 -21.40 -0.73 -3.94
N VAL A 20 -21.43 0.57 -4.27
CA VAL A 20 -20.96 1.72 -3.50
C VAL A 20 -21.84 1.92 -2.26
N GLY A 21 -23.17 1.74 -2.38
CA GLY A 21 -24.10 1.66 -1.25
C GLY A 21 -23.93 0.41 -0.39
N MET A 22 -23.39 -0.68 -0.96
CA MET A 22 -22.95 -1.87 -0.21
C MET A 22 -21.58 -1.68 0.45
N VAL A 23 -20.84 -0.60 0.16
CA VAL A 23 -19.59 -0.27 0.88
C VAL A 23 -19.88 0.40 2.24
N ASN A 24 -21.11 0.85 2.52
CA ASN A 24 -21.48 1.39 3.85
C ASN A 24 -22.76 0.78 4.44
N VAL A 25 -22.98 -0.52 4.23
CA VAL A 25 -23.47 -1.34 5.34
C VAL A 25 -22.30 -2.16 5.82
N VAL A 26 -21.32 -1.46 6.41
CA VAL A 26 -20.51 -2.07 7.46
C VAL A 26 -21.55 -2.50 8.49
N SER A 27 -21.94 -3.78 8.47
CA SER A 27 -22.41 -4.42 9.69
C SER A 27 -21.37 -4.01 10.72
N ALA A 28 -21.75 -3.16 11.66
CA ALA A 28 -20.86 -2.53 12.63
C ALA A 28 -20.16 -3.62 13.41
N GLN A 29 -19.07 -4.14 12.83
CA GLN A 29 -18.24 -5.13 13.45
C GLN A 29 -17.45 -4.29 14.43
N LYS A 30 -17.84 -4.40 15.70
CA LYS A 30 -17.16 -3.66 16.77
C LYS A 30 -15.66 -3.92 16.63
N ASN A 31 -14.90 -2.86 16.37
CA ASN A 31 -13.45 -2.94 16.27
C ASN A 31 -12.88 -3.59 17.53
N PRO A 32 -11.80 -4.38 17.41
CA PRO A 32 -11.10 -4.92 18.58
C PRO A 32 -10.55 -3.79 19.47
N SER A 33 -10.03 -4.14 20.64
CA SER A 33 -9.26 -3.20 21.46
C SER A 33 -8.12 -2.61 20.63
N LYS A 34 -7.81 -1.31 20.82
CA LYS A 34 -6.73 -0.60 20.09
C LYS A 34 -5.41 -1.39 20.10
N ASN A 35 -5.09 -2.05 21.22
CA ASN A 35 -3.82 -2.75 21.44
C ASN A 35 -3.95 -4.28 21.36
N TRP A 36 -5.00 -4.81 20.72
CA TRP A 36 -5.25 -6.26 20.69
C TRP A 36 -4.05 -7.05 20.13
N TYR A 37 -3.31 -6.46 19.18
CA TYR A 37 -2.18 -7.10 18.52
C TYR A 37 -0.93 -7.16 19.40
N HIS A 38 -0.89 -6.43 20.53
CA HIS A 38 0.16 -6.55 21.56
C HIS A 38 -0.07 -7.73 22.52
N GLU A 39 -1.32 -8.18 22.64
CA GLU A 39 -1.69 -9.24 23.57
C GLU A 39 -1.07 -10.59 23.19
N SER A 40 -1.00 -11.50 24.17
CA SER A 40 -0.60 -12.89 23.90
C SER A 40 -1.66 -13.65 23.09
N PRO A 41 -1.26 -14.57 22.19
CA PRO A 41 -2.18 -15.39 21.42
C PRO A 41 -3.19 -16.15 22.29
N LYS A 42 -4.48 -15.89 22.07
CA LYS A 42 -5.64 -16.53 22.70
C LYS A 42 -6.73 -16.76 21.65
N LYS A 43 -7.72 -17.60 21.96
CA LYS A 43 -8.80 -17.98 21.01
C LYS A 43 -9.49 -16.78 20.32
N LYS A 44 -9.66 -15.65 21.02
CA LYS A 44 -10.35 -14.45 20.52
C LYS A 44 -9.39 -13.34 20.04
N ASN A 45 -8.14 -13.33 20.50
CA ASN A 45 -7.14 -12.31 20.23
C ASN A 45 -5.81 -13.02 19.91
N MET A 46 -5.47 -13.13 18.63
CA MET A 46 -4.22 -13.74 18.16
C MET A 46 -3.16 -12.65 17.94
N GLY A 47 -2.76 -11.95 19.01
CA GLY A 47 -1.68 -10.95 18.96
C GLY A 47 -0.28 -11.57 19.02
N ILE A 48 0.76 -10.73 19.05
CA ILE A 48 2.18 -11.16 18.97
C ILE A 48 2.85 -11.36 20.34
N ALA A 49 2.11 -11.23 21.45
CA ALA A 49 2.64 -11.26 22.81
C ALA A 49 3.70 -10.17 23.12
N LEU A 50 3.56 -8.97 22.55
CA LEU A 50 4.45 -7.84 22.77
C LEU A 50 4.54 -7.43 24.25
N ASP A 51 3.39 -7.30 24.93
CA ASP A 51 3.36 -6.89 26.35
C ASP A 51 4.14 -7.85 27.26
N LYS A 52 4.23 -9.12 26.84
CA LYS A 52 5.02 -10.13 27.52
C LYS A 52 6.50 -10.02 27.16
N ALA A 53 6.82 -9.68 25.91
CA ALA A 53 8.19 -9.48 25.43
C ALA A 53 8.93 -8.40 26.25
N TYR A 54 8.27 -7.27 26.51
CA TYR A 54 8.82 -6.18 27.34
C TYR A 54 9.07 -6.54 28.81
N LYS A 55 8.48 -7.65 29.30
CA LYS A 55 8.70 -8.17 30.66
C LYS A 55 9.82 -9.21 30.74
N THR A 56 10.49 -9.51 29.63
CA THR A 56 11.58 -10.49 29.60
C THR A 56 12.91 -9.88 30.03
N SER A 57 13.84 -10.72 30.49
CA SER A 57 15.23 -10.29 30.74
C SER A 57 15.99 -9.89 29.46
N ALA A 58 15.51 -10.30 28.28
CA ALA A 58 16.06 -9.83 27.01
C ALA A 58 15.72 -8.35 26.76
N ALA A 59 14.48 -7.94 27.04
CA ALA A 59 14.05 -6.54 26.91
C ALA A 59 14.74 -5.61 27.93
N ALA A 60 15.14 -6.15 29.08
CA ALA A 60 15.88 -5.43 30.12
C ALA A 60 17.38 -5.20 29.78
N ARG A 61 17.89 -5.75 28.67
CA ARG A 61 19.25 -5.46 28.19
C ARG A 61 19.36 -3.98 27.80
N PRO A 62 20.55 -3.37 27.90
CA PRO A 62 20.80 -2.06 27.28
C PRO A 62 20.37 -2.07 25.82
N SER A 63 19.70 -1.02 25.38
CA SER A 63 19.23 -0.89 24.00
C SER A 63 20.08 0.11 23.22
N THR A 64 20.37 -0.22 21.96
CA THR A 64 20.90 0.73 20.98
C THR A 64 19.76 1.24 20.11
N LYS A 65 19.84 2.50 19.72
CA LYS A 65 18.87 3.11 18.81
C LYS A 65 18.99 2.47 17.43
N ILE A 66 17.85 2.07 16.86
CA ILE A 66 17.77 1.45 15.54
C ILE A 66 17.09 2.41 14.57
N VAL A 67 17.70 2.67 13.42
CA VAL A 67 17.04 3.42 12.33
C VAL A 67 16.23 2.45 11.49
N VAL A 68 14.94 2.75 11.33
CA VAL A 68 14.00 2.02 10.48
C VAL A 68 13.53 2.96 9.39
N ALA A 69 13.88 2.66 8.15
CA ALA A 69 13.37 3.39 7.00
C ALA A 69 11.94 2.93 6.67
N VAL A 70 11.05 3.88 6.41
CA VAL A 70 9.68 3.64 5.96
C VAL A 70 9.60 4.14 4.53
N ILE A 71 9.75 3.22 3.57
CA ILE A 71 9.56 3.50 2.15
C ILE A 71 8.08 3.36 1.83
N ASP A 72 7.41 4.48 1.57
CA ASP A 72 5.95 4.54 1.49
C ASP A 72 5.46 5.75 0.65
N GLY A 73 4.18 6.09 0.76
CA GLY A 73 3.58 7.30 0.22
C GLY A 73 3.91 8.55 1.02
N GLY A 74 4.53 8.46 2.19
CA GLY A 74 4.98 9.64 2.96
C GLY A 74 4.48 9.64 4.39
N VAL A 75 5.08 10.50 5.21
CA VAL A 75 4.90 10.50 6.67
C VAL A 75 4.66 11.92 7.18
N ASP A 76 3.66 12.08 8.04
CA ASP A 76 3.46 13.30 8.83
C ASP A 76 4.47 13.31 9.99
N ILE A 77 5.62 13.92 9.73
CA ILE A 77 6.71 14.05 10.69
C ILE A 77 6.36 14.97 11.87
N GLY A 78 5.29 15.77 11.76
CA GLY A 78 4.80 16.64 12.81
C GLY A 78 3.85 15.96 13.80
N HIS A 79 3.44 14.71 13.51
CA HIS A 79 2.48 14.00 14.34
C HIS A 79 3.00 13.86 15.79
N PRO A 80 2.20 14.21 16.82
CA PRO A 80 2.64 14.24 18.23
C PRO A 80 3.20 12.92 18.76
N ASP A 81 2.73 11.81 18.19
CA ASP A 81 3.15 10.46 18.56
C ASP A 81 4.41 9.97 17.82
N LEU A 82 4.88 10.74 16.82
CA LEU A 82 6.01 10.37 15.95
C LEU A 82 7.17 11.36 15.98
N ARG A 83 6.91 12.66 16.16
CA ARG A 83 7.93 13.72 15.99
C ARG A 83 9.23 13.50 16.78
N GLU A 84 9.15 12.85 17.95
CA GLU A 84 10.31 12.59 18.83
C GLU A 84 11.16 11.39 18.36
N VAL A 85 10.61 10.56 17.47
CA VAL A 85 11.30 9.39 16.90
C VAL A 85 11.63 9.58 15.43
N ILE A 86 11.44 10.77 14.85
CA ILE A 86 11.89 11.01 13.48
C ILE A 86 13.43 10.97 13.43
N TRP A 87 13.95 10.32 12.39
CA TRP A 87 15.37 10.32 12.09
C TRP A 87 15.77 11.71 11.61
N HIS A 88 16.98 12.12 11.99
CA HIS A 88 17.55 13.39 11.54
C HIS A 88 18.92 13.12 10.92
N ASN A 89 19.16 13.63 9.71
CA ASN A 89 20.48 13.58 9.09
C ASN A 89 21.43 14.48 9.87
N ALA A 90 22.44 13.88 10.52
CA ALA A 90 23.45 14.63 11.27
C ALA A 90 24.48 15.31 10.36
N GLY A 91 24.52 14.96 9.07
CA GLY A 91 25.38 15.55 8.06
C GLY A 91 24.85 16.89 7.52
N GLU A 92 23.57 17.19 7.71
CA GLU A 92 22.90 18.35 7.10
C GLU A 92 22.70 19.52 8.07
N ILE A 93 22.79 20.75 7.54
CA ILE A 93 22.33 21.96 8.21
C ILE A 93 20.95 22.32 7.64
N PRO A 94 19.87 22.26 8.45
CA PRO A 94 18.53 22.43 7.92
C PRO A 94 18.28 23.77 7.21
N PHE A 95 17.69 23.66 6.01
CA PHE A 95 17.13 24.77 5.22
C PHE A 95 18.18 25.77 4.72
N ASN A 96 19.42 25.33 4.49
CA ASN A 96 20.47 26.17 3.93
C ASN A 96 20.57 26.06 2.39
N ASN A 97 19.80 25.17 1.76
CA ASN A 97 19.83 24.83 0.33
C ASN A 97 21.19 24.33 -0.17
N ILE A 98 21.93 23.65 0.69
CA ILE A 98 23.22 23.02 0.41
C ILE A 98 23.09 21.53 0.72
N ASP A 99 23.77 20.72 -0.07
CA ASP A 99 24.04 19.31 0.26
C ASP A 99 25.35 19.30 1.06
N ASP A 100 25.23 19.33 2.40
CA ASP A 100 26.35 19.54 3.32
C ASP A 100 27.20 18.28 3.46
N ASP A 101 26.55 17.11 3.43
CA ASP A 101 27.21 15.81 3.52
C ASP A 101 27.68 15.26 2.16
N LYS A 102 27.28 15.91 1.06
CA LYS A 102 27.64 15.60 -0.34
C LYS A 102 27.12 14.24 -0.79
N ASN A 103 25.99 13.80 -0.24
CA ASN A 103 25.33 12.55 -0.60
C ASN A 103 24.48 12.67 -1.88
N GLY A 104 24.32 13.88 -2.43
CA GLY A 104 23.55 14.20 -3.63
C GLY A 104 22.13 14.70 -3.35
N TYR A 105 21.73 14.88 -2.09
CA TYR A 105 20.37 15.21 -1.68
C TYR A 105 20.35 16.48 -0.80
N VAL A 106 20.08 17.62 -1.43
CA VAL A 106 20.06 18.93 -0.75
C VAL A 106 19.00 18.99 0.36
N ASP A 107 19.41 19.38 1.58
CA ASP A 107 18.54 19.56 2.74
C ASP A 107 17.73 18.30 3.13
N ASP A 108 18.29 17.09 2.97
CA ASP A 108 17.64 15.81 3.30
C ASP A 108 17.58 15.50 4.82
N THR A 109 17.31 16.55 5.60
CA THR A 109 17.40 16.62 7.07
C THR A 109 16.63 15.55 7.87
N VAL A 110 15.61 14.92 7.28
CA VAL A 110 14.77 13.92 7.95
C VAL A 110 14.46 12.70 7.08
N GLY A 111 14.96 12.67 5.85
CA GLY A 111 14.61 11.68 4.83
C GLY A 111 14.40 12.33 3.46
N TRP A 112 13.87 11.56 2.51
CA TRP A 112 13.83 11.99 1.10
C TRP A 112 12.55 11.61 0.34
N ASN A 113 12.20 12.40 -0.67
CA ASN A 113 11.08 12.13 -1.58
C ASN A 113 11.56 12.02 -3.03
N PHE A 114 11.63 10.78 -3.52
CA PHE A 114 12.04 10.46 -4.90
C PHE A 114 10.96 10.76 -5.94
N ILE A 115 9.71 10.96 -5.52
CA ILE A 115 8.62 11.37 -6.42
C ILE A 115 8.25 12.84 -6.24
N GLY A 116 9.20 13.64 -5.72
CA GLY A 116 9.18 15.08 -5.68
C GLY A 116 10.00 15.71 -6.82
N GLY A 117 9.72 16.96 -7.14
CA GLY A 117 10.54 17.77 -8.05
C GLY A 117 11.35 18.82 -7.29
N ALA A 118 12.50 19.19 -7.83
CA ALA A 118 13.38 20.22 -7.25
C ALA A 118 12.66 21.58 -7.05
N GLY A 119 11.67 21.89 -7.88
CA GLY A 119 10.82 23.08 -7.73
C GLY A 119 9.71 22.98 -6.66
N GLY A 120 9.75 21.96 -5.79
CA GLY A 120 8.73 21.68 -4.77
C GLY A 120 7.48 20.97 -5.29
N GLY A 121 7.45 20.58 -6.58
CA GLY A 121 6.37 19.78 -7.15
C GLY A 121 6.31 18.38 -6.51
N MET A 122 5.13 17.78 -6.45
CA MET A 122 4.94 16.45 -5.85
C MET A 122 4.02 15.60 -6.71
N VAL A 123 4.45 14.39 -7.03
CA VAL A 123 3.60 13.41 -7.70
C VAL A 123 2.64 12.83 -6.67
N GLN A 124 1.35 13.14 -6.84
CA GLN A 124 0.28 12.47 -6.11
C GLN A 124 -0.19 11.21 -6.82
N TYR A 125 -0.40 11.27 -8.15
CA TYR A 125 -0.95 10.19 -8.95
C TYR A 125 0.07 9.68 -9.96
N ASP A 126 0.04 8.39 -10.27
CA ASP A 126 0.83 7.80 -11.36
C ASP A 126 0.01 6.69 -12.05
N HIS A 127 0.53 6.16 -13.14
CA HIS A 127 0.01 4.95 -13.76
C HIS A 127 0.17 3.73 -12.86
N LEU A 128 -0.58 2.68 -13.18
CA LEU A 128 -0.21 1.33 -12.76
C LEU A 128 0.97 0.85 -13.62
N GLU A 129 1.83 -0.02 -13.09
CA GLU A 129 3.02 -0.52 -13.78
C GLU A 129 2.63 -1.22 -15.09
N LYS A 130 1.55 -2.00 -15.07
CA LYS A 130 1.02 -2.64 -16.28
C LYS A 130 0.66 -1.65 -17.39
N VAL A 131 0.21 -0.44 -17.03
CA VAL A 131 -0.13 0.63 -17.98
C VAL A 131 1.15 1.24 -18.54
N ARG A 132 2.19 1.45 -17.72
CA ARG A 132 3.52 1.89 -18.18
C ARG A 132 4.16 0.89 -19.14
N ILE A 133 4.14 -0.40 -18.80
CA ILE A 133 4.61 -1.48 -19.66
C ILE A 133 3.85 -1.46 -20.99
N TYR A 134 2.53 -1.36 -20.96
CA TYR A 134 1.72 -1.25 -22.17
C TYR A 134 2.11 -0.05 -23.03
N MET A 135 2.25 1.14 -22.46
CA MET A 135 2.65 2.34 -23.20
C MET A 135 4.00 2.16 -23.91
N LYS A 136 4.99 1.59 -23.19
CA LYS A 136 6.32 1.31 -23.75
C LYS A 136 6.28 0.27 -24.88
N LEU A 137 5.51 -0.81 -24.69
CA LEU A 137 5.35 -1.84 -25.72
C LEU A 137 4.52 -1.35 -26.92
N ALA A 138 3.52 -0.50 -26.69
CA ALA A 138 2.72 0.10 -27.75
C ALA A 138 3.58 0.97 -28.68
N GLU A 139 4.49 1.76 -28.12
CA GLU A 139 5.46 2.55 -28.90
C GLU A 139 6.42 1.63 -29.67
N ARG A 140 6.94 0.58 -29.03
CA ARG A 140 7.83 -0.41 -29.67
C ARG A 140 7.16 -1.14 -30.83
N TYR A 141 5.86 -1.42 -30.73
CA TYR A 141 5.11 -2.25 -31.67
C TYR A 141 4.14 -1.49 -32.58
N LYS A 142 4.19 -0.15 -32.61
CA LYS A 142 3.28 0.68 -33.40
C LYS A 142 3.29 0.37 -34.92
N ASP A 143 4.44 -0.08 -35.43
CA ASP A 143 4.67 -0.32 -36.87
C ASP A 143 4.74 -1.82 -37.28
N VAL A 144 4.30 -2.76 -36.43
CA VAL A 144 4.47 -4.23 -36.62
C VAL A 144 3.69 -4.83 -37.81
N ASN A 145 3.12 -3.99 -38.67
CA ASN A 145 2.62 -4.41 -39.99
C ASN A 145 3.67 -4.26 -41.11
N ALA A 146 4.78 -3.56 -40.89
CA ALA A 146 5.75 -3.23 -41.94
C ALA A 146 6.99 -4.16 -41.99
N GLU A 147 7.48 -4.73 -40.88
CA GLU A 147 8.78 -5.46 -40.88
C GLU A 147 8.91 -6.66 -39.90
N GLY A 148 8.09 -7.70 -40.07
CA GLY A 148 8.55 -9.07 -39.77
C GLY A 148 7.69 -9.92 -38.84
N GLU A 149 7.26 -11.07 -39.38
CA GLU A 149 6.60 -12.17 -38.66
C GLU A 149 7.40 -12.65 -37.43
N ASN A 150 8.73 -12.50 -37.44
CA ASN A 150 9.60 -12.89 -36.33
C ASN A 150 9.38 -12.08 -35.03
N LYS A 151 8.91 -10.82 -35.09
CA LYS A 151 8.65 -10.01 -33.88
C LYS A 151 7.37 -10.45 -33.14
N LYS A 152 6.46 -11.16 -33.83
CA LYS A 152 5.17 -11.59 -33.27
C LYS A 152 5.24 -12.85 -32.40
N ASN A 153 6.33 -13.62 -32.48
CA ASN A 153 6.50 -14.89 -31.75
C ASN A 153 7.30 -14.75 -30.44
N THR A 154 7.35 -13.55 -29.85
CA THR A 154 8.06 -13.30 -28.59
C THR A 154 7.10 -13.31 -27.38
N THR A 155 7.63 -13.67 -26.20
CA THR A 155 6.92 -13.53 -24.92
C THR A 155 6.49 -12.08 -24.67
N GLU A 156 7.33 -11.12 -25.08
CA GLU A 156 7.06 -9.68 -24.96
C GLU A 156 5.86 -9.24 -25.81
N TYR A 157 5.77 -9.67 -27.07
CA TYR A 157 4.61 -9.37 -27.93
C TYR A 157 3.33 -10.03 -27.41
N THR A 158 3.43 -11.24 -26.87
CA THR A 158 2.29 -11.93 -26.24
C THR A 158 1.77 -11.15 -25.03
N LEU A 159 2.67 -10.64 -24.20
CA LEU A 159 2.33 -9.75 -23.09
C LEU A 159 1.69 -8.45 -23.59
N TYR A 160 2.25 -7.82 -24.64
CA TYR A 160 1.69 -6.62 -25.24
C TYR A 160 0.23 -6.81 -25.66
N ILE A 161 -0.08 -7.87 -26.41
CA ILE A 161 -1.45 -8.14 -26.87
C ILE A 161 -2.41 -8.37 -25.69
N LYS A 162 -1.97 -9.10 -24.66
CA LYS A 162 -2.76 -9.28 -23.43
C LYS A 162 -3.05 -7.95 -22.74
N LEU A 163 -2.01 -7.15 -22.49
CA LEU A 163 -2.13 -5.86 -21.81
C LEU A 163 -2.96 -4.86 -22.63
N LYS A 164 -2.78 -4.82 -23.95
CA LYS A 164 -3.58 -3.97 -24.84
C LYS A 164 -5.07 -4.24 -24.68
N ALA A 165 -5.48 -5.51 -24.81
CA ALA A 165 -6.88 -5.89 -24.70
C ALA A 165 -7.47 -5.54 -23.31
N GLU A 166 -6.71 -5.79 -22.25
CA GLU A 166 -7.13 -5.49 -20.88
C GLU A 166 -7.26 -3.97 -20.64
N ILE A 167 -6.23 -3.20 -21.00
CA ILE A 167 -6.12 -1.78 -20.69
C ILE A 167 -7.07 -0.94 -21.54
N GLU A 168 -7.15 -1.19 -22.85
CA GLU A 168 -8.09 -0.47 -23.72
C GLU A 168 -9.55 -0.71 -23.29
N SER A 169 -9.88 -1.96 -22.94
CA SER A 169 -11.19 -2.30 -22.37
C SER A 169 -11.46 -1.58 -21.05
N LYS A 170 -10.45 -1.48 -20.18
CA LYS A 170 -10.57 -0.80 -18.89
C LYS A 170 -10.71 0.72 -19.03
N ILE A 171 -9.96 1.34 -19.95
CA ILE A 171 -10.09 2.76 -20.31
C ILE A 171 -11.52 3.05 -20.76
N GLU A 172 -12.04 2.30 -21.74
CA GLU A 172 -13.38 2.51 -22.28
C GLU A 172 -14.46 2.30 -21.20
N SER A 173 -14.32 1.24 -20.40
CA SER A 173 -15.25 0.92 -19.33
C SER A 173 -15.27 1.98 -18.23
N ASN A 174 -14.09 2.44 -17.77
CA ASN A 174 -13.99 3.46 -16.74
C ASN A 174 -14.51 4.81 -17.25
N LYS A 175 -14.16 5.20 -18.49
CA LYS A 175 -14.64 6.44 -19.12
C LYS A 175 -16.17 6.44 -19.26
N THR A 176 -16.74 5.38 -19.84
CA THR A 176 -18.20 5.24 -19.98
C THR A 176 -18.92 5.34 -18.64
N GLN A 177 -18.35 4.71 -17.60
CA GLN A 177 -18.93 4.75 -16.25
C GLN A 177 -18.86 6.15 -15.64
N PHE A 178 -17.71 6.83 -15.73
CA PHE A 178 -17.51 8.17 -15.21
C PHE A 178 -18.48 9.16 -15.86
N GLU A 179 -18.54 9.17 -17.19
CA GLU A 179 -19.46 10.02 -17.96
C GLU A 179 -20.93 9.72 -17.62
N SER A 180 -21.29 8.45 -17.40
CA SER A 180 -22.65 8.06 -17.00
C SER A 180 -23.04 8.62 -15.62
N ILE A 181 -22.10 8.69 -14.67
CA ILE A 181 -22.34 9.24 -13.33
C ILE A 181 -22.42 10.78 -13.40
N GLU A 182 -21.55 11.43 -14.19
CA GLU A 182 -21.64 12.87 -14.43
C GLU A 182 -22.97 13.26 -15.07
N GLU A 183 -23.41 12.52 -16.08
CA GLU A 183 -24.69 12.74 -16.74
C GLU A 183 -25.87 12.55 -15.78
N LEU A 184 -25.81 11.53 -14.92
CA LEU A 184 -26.81 11.27 -13.90
C LEU A 184 -26.89 12.41 -12.88
N LYS A 185 -25.74 12.88 -12.38
CA LYS A 185 -25.60 14.01 -11.47
C LYS A 185 -26.13 15.30 -12.11
N LYS A 186 -25.77 15.57 -13.36
CA LYS A 186 -26.28 16.72 -14.12
C LYS A 186 -27.79 16.66 -14.26
N THR A 187 -28.34 15.50 -14.66
CA THR A 187 -29.79 15.32 -14.86
C THR A 187 -30.56 15.51 -13.55
N LEU A 188 -30.02 15.01 -12.44
CA LEU A 188 -30.60 15.22 -11.11
C LEU A 188 -30.70 16.72 -10.77
N ARG A 189 -29.61 17.49 -11.02
CA ARG A 189 -29.60 18.95 -10.83
C ARG A 189 -30.57 19.66 -11.78
N ASP A 190 -30.65 19.24 -13.03
CA ASP A 190 -31.59 19.79 -14.01
C ASP A 190 -33.06 19.60 -13.57
N TYR A 191 -33.40 18.47 -12.93
CA TYR A 191 -34.73 18.26 -12.35
C TYR A 191 -35.02 19.12 -11.12
N ALA A 192 -34.02 19.36 -10.26
CA ALA A 192 -34.16 20.33 -9.16
C ALA A 192 -34.48 21.73 -9.70
N LEU A 193 -33.78 22.17 -10.75
CA LEU A 193 -34.07 23.43 -11.43
C LEU A 193 -35.49 23.46 -12.03
N LYS A 194 -35.91 22.41 -12.75
CA LYS A 194 -37.25 22.33 -13.36
C LYS A 194 -38.39 22.33 -12.35
N THR A 195 -38.16 21.82 -11.14
CA THR A 195 -39.16 21.84 -10.06
C THR A 195 -39.15 23.16 -9.27
N GLY A 196 -38.12 23.99 -9.45
CA GLY A 196 -37.90 25.19 -8.64
C GLY A 196 -37.56 24.90 -7.18
N LYS A 197 -37.13 23.66 -6.86
CA LYS A 197 -36.83 23.22 -5.50
C LYS A 197 -35.36 22.90 -5.34
N GLN A 198 -34.79 23.27 -4.20
CA GLN A 198 -33.41 22.90 -3.86
C GLN A 198 -33.27 21.39 -3.62
N GLU A 199 -34.28 20.77 -2.99
CA GLU A 199 -34.31 19.33 -2.69
C GLU A 199 -35.66 18.71 -3.12
N PRO A 200 -35.87 18.47 -4.43
CA PRO A 200 -37.11 17.85 -4.88
C PRO A 200 -37.25 16.41 -4.36
N LYS A 201 -38.47 16.03 -3.98
CA LYS A 201 -38.81 14.65 -3.61
C LYS A 201 -38.96 13.79 -4.87
N GLY A 202 -38.80 12.47 -4.71
CA GLY A 202 -38.90 11.52 -5.83
C GLY A 202 -40.22 11.62 -6.61
N ASN A 203 -41.36 11.78 -5.93
CA ASN A 203 -42.66 11.97 -6.55
C ASN A 203 -42.78 13.30 -7.32
N GLU A 204 -42.09 14.35 -6.88
CA GLU A 204 -42.06 15.65 -7.55
C GLU A 204 -41.25 15.58 -8.85
N ILE A 205 -40.13 14.86 -8.83
CA ILE A 205 -39.35 14.54 -10.05
C ILE A 205 -40.20 13.69 -11.01
N LYS A 206 -41.00 12.74 -10.50
CA LYS A 206 -41.86 11.88 -11.32
C LYS A 206 -42.89 12.67 -12.14
N ALA A 207 -43.38 13.77 -11.57
CA ALA A 207 -44.40 14.62 -12.15
C ALA A 207 -43.87 15.54 -13.27
N ILE A 208 -42.55 15.66 -13.45
CA ILE A 208 -41.95 16.46 -14.53
C ILE A 208 -42.33 15.85 -15.89
N VAL A 209 -42.77 16.71 -16.81
CA VAL A 209 -43.00 16.35 -18.22
C VAL A 209 -41.65 16.32 -18.95
N VAL A 210 -41.36 15.20 -19.61
CA VAL A 210 -40.13 14.96 -20.38
C VAL A 210 -40.47 14.28 -21.70
N ASP A 211 -39.53 14.28 -22.64
CA ASP A 211 -39.68 13.56 -23.89
C ASP A 211 -39.76 12.04 -23.67
N LYS A 212 -40.38 11.32 -24.61
CA LYS A 212 -40.63 9.87 -24.49
C LYS A 212 -39.36 9.05 -24.28
N GLU A 213 -38.23 9.50 -24.81
CA GLU A 213 -36.92 8.86 -24.63
C GLU A 213 -36.36 9.02 -23.21
N ASP A 214 -36.72 10.11 -22.53
CA ASP A 214 -36.25 10.44 -21.17
C ASP A 214 -37.13 9.89 -20.05
N GLU A 215 -38.35 9.42 -20.36
CA GLU A 215 -39.28 8.90 -19.36
C GLU A 215 -38.67 7.79 -18.49
N LYS A 216 -37.89 6.88 -19.08
CA LYS A 216 -37.19 5.84 -18.30
C LYS A 216 -36.16 6.41 -17.35
N LYS A 217 -35.41 7.42 -17.79
CA LYS A 217 -34.37 8.10 -17.01
C LYS A 217 -34.98 8.88 -15.85
N LYS A 218 -36.03 9.66 -16.12
CA LYS A 218 -36.83 10.37 -15.10
C LYS A 218 -37.36 9.43 -14.04
N ASN A 219 -38.06 8.36 -14.44
CA ASN A 219 -38.67 7.41 -13.49
C ASN A 219 -37.63 6.74 -12.59
N ARG A 220 -36.44 6.47 -13.12
CA ARG A 220 -35.34 5.91 -12.35
C ARG A 220 -34.74 6.90 -11.35
N ILE A 221 -34.49 8.14 -11.77
CA ILE A 221 -33.98 9.20 -10.88
C ILE A 221 -35.00 9.48 -9.78
N SER A 222 -36.28 9.60 -10.15
CA SER A 222 -37.40 9.71 -9.20
C SER A 222 -37.39 8.60 -8.16
N MET A 223 -37.20 7.35 -8.57
CA MET A 223 -37.11 6.21 -7.65
C MET A 223 -35.90 6.32 -6.70
N LEU A 224 -34.71 6.64 -7.22
CA LEU A 224 -33.48 6.76 -6.42
C LEU A 224 -33.57 7.91 -5.41
N VAL A 225 -34.08 9.06 -5.84
CA VAL A 225 -34.33 10.21 -4.95
C VAL A 225 -35.42 9.88 -3.92
N GLY A 226 -36.46 9.12 -4.30
CA GLY A 226 -37.47 8.64 -3.37
C GLY A 226 -36.91 7.67 -2.32
N LEU A 227 -35.88 6.89 -2.67
CA LEU A 227 -35.26 5.91 -1.78
C LEU A 227 -34.22 6.52 -0.84
N TYR A 228 -33.36 7.41 -1.34
CA TYR A 228 -32.20 7.93 -0.60
C TYR A 228 -32.37 9.37 -0.14
N GLY A 229 -33.29 10.13 -0.73
CA GLY A 229 -33.35 11.60 -0.63
C GLY A 229 -32.40 12.27 -1.62
N TYR A 230 -32.74 13.50 -2.03
CA TYR A 230 -32.00 14.24 -3.06
C TYR A 230 -30.53 14.47 -2.68
N THR A 231 -30.30 15.07 -1.51
CA THR A 231 -28.97 15.48 -1.06
C THR A 231 -28.07 14.27 -0.81
N THR A 232 -28.56 13.26 -0.11
CA THR A 232 -27.83 11.99 0.08
C THR A 232 -27.45 11.36 -1.25
N PHE A 233 -28.39 11.30 -2.19
CA PHE A 233 -28.13 10.71 -3.51
C PHE A 233 -27.10 11.52 -4.30
N LEU A 234 -27.16 12.85 -4.27
CA LEU A 234 -26.18 13.72 -4.90
C LEU A 234 -24.77 13.50 -4.30
N THR A 235 -24.67 13.43 -2.97
CA THR A 235 -23.41 13.12 -2.27
C THR A 235 -22.85 11.76 -2.65
N MET A 236 -23.70 10.73 -2.80
CA MET A 236 -23.25 9.41 -3.27
C MET A 236 -22.66 9.46 -4.68
N LEU A 237 -23.24 10.27 -5.57
CA LEU A 237 -22.70 10.46 -6.93
C LEU A 237 -21.36 11.21 -6.88
N ASP A 238 -21.23 12.22 -6.03
CA ASP A 238 -19.97 12.96 -5.83
C ASP A 238 -18.85 12.05 -5.32
N GLN A 239 -19.16 11.21 -4.33
CA GLN A 239 -18.21 10.22 -3.81
C GLN A 239 -17.81 9.20 -4.88
N ALA A 240 -18.76 8.71 -5.68
CA ALA A 240 -18.48 7.77 -6.76
C ALA A 240 -17.58 8.39 -7.84
N LEU A 241 -17.82 9.64 -8.24
CA LEU A 241 -16.95 10.35 -9.18
C LEU A 241 -15.54 10.54 -8.61
N HIS A 242 -15.44 10.97 -7.36
CA HIS A 242 -14.15 11.18 -6.70
C HIS A 242 -13.33 9.88 -6.62
N GLN A 243 -13.96 8.75 -6.27
CA GLN A 243 -13.29 7.44 -6.26
C GLN A 243 -12.79 6.98 -7.63
N MET A 244 -13.46 7.40 -8.71
CA MET A 244 -13.08 7.06 -10.07
C MET A 244 -12.08 8.03 -10.69
N GLU A 245 -11.92 9.22 -10.11
CA GLU A 245 -11.14 10.32 -10.66
C GLU A 245 -9.68 9.92 -10.86
N ALA A 246 -9.06 9.32 -9.83
CA ALA A 246 -7.69 8.82 -9.89
C ALA A 246 -7.49 7.85 -11.06
N SER A 247 -8.43 6.92 -11.20
CA SER A 247 -8.40 5.87 -12.22
C SER A 247 -8.53 6.43 -13.64
N VAL A 248 -9.48 7.33 -13.88
CA VAL A 248 -9.79 7.87 -15.22
C VAL A 248 -8.81 8.95 -15.65
N LYS A 249 -8.49 9.89 -14.76
CA LYS A 249 -7.70 11.08 -15.11
C LYS A 249 -6.20 10.82 -15.11
N TYR A 250 -5.73 9.85 -14.33
CA TYR A 250 -4.31 9.61 -14.13
C TYR A 250 -3.91 8.16 -14.43
N GLN A 251 -4.39 7.17 -13.65
CA GLN A 251 -3.85 5.81 -13.69
C GLN A 251 -3.99 5.10 -15.04
N TYR A 252 -5.10 5.34 -15.76
CA TYR A 252 -5.36 4.80 -17.11
C TYR A 252 -5.31 5.87 -18.21
N ASN A 253 -4.95 7.11 -17.89
CA ASN A 253 -4.82 8.18 -18.87
C ASN A 253 -3.44 8.10 -19.54
N LEU A 254 -3.38 7.56 -20.75
CA LEU A 254 -2.13 7.37 -21.50
C LEU A 254 -1.39 8.67 -21.86
N SER A 255 -2.04 9.83 -21.74
CA SER A 255 -1.43 11.15 -21.99
C SER A 255 -0.87 11.83 -20.75
N TYR A 256 -1.20 11.31 -19.56
CA TYR A 256 -0.66 11.84 -18.30
C TYR A 256 0.83 11.54 -18.23
N ASN A 257 1.64 12.46 -17.69
CA ASN A 257 3.06 12.23 -17.48
C ASN A 257 3.52 12.86 -16.14
N PRO A 258 3.57 12.07 -15.06
CA PRO A 258 3.98 12.57 -13.75
C PRO A 258 5.49 12.86 -13.66
N ARG A 259 6.34 12.29 -14.53
CA ARG A 259 7.80 12.51 -14.46
C ARG A 259 8.23 13.91 -14.86
N LEU A 260 7.37 14.68 -15.53
CA LEU A 260 7.60 16.12 -15.73
C LEU A 260 7.67 16.90 -14.41
N ILE A 261 7.02 16.40 -13.34
CA ILE A 261 7.09 17.00 -12.00
C ILE A 261 8.44 16.68 -11.36
N VAL A 262 8.90 15.43 -11.47
CA VAL A 262 10.16 14.96 -10.86
C VAL A 262 11.37 15.58 -11.55
N GLY A 263 11.34 15.64 -12.89
CA GLY A 263 12.41 16.24 -13.70
C GLY A 263 13.62 15.34 -13.92
N ASP A 264 13.50 14.04 -13.67
CA ASP A 264 14.54 13.03 -13.88
C ASP A 264 14.52 12.44 -15.30
N ASP A 265 15.59 11.77 -15.70
CA ASP A 265 15.60 10.86 -16.86
C ASP A 265 15.15 9.46 -16.44
N TYR A 266 13.86 9.17 -16.59
CA TYR A 266 13.31 7.86 -16.25
C TYR A 266 13.91 6.68 -17.05
N ASN A 267 14.55 6.93 -18.20
CA ASN A 267 15.22 5.86 -18.95
C ASN A 267 16.59 5.50 -18.36
N ASN A 268 17.17 6.36 -17.53
CA ASN A 268 18.38 6.06 -16.78
C ASN A 268 18.01 5.46 -15.42
N ALA A 269 18.04 4.13 -15.32
CA ALA A 269 17.72 3.40 -14.11
C ALA A 269 18.66 3.71 -12.92
N HIS A 270 19.87 4.21 -13.19
CA HIS A 270 20.89 4.50 -12.17
C HIS A 270 21.12 6.00 -11.93
N GLU A 271 20.27 6.86 -12.49
CA GLU A 271 20.29 8.28 -12.10
C GLU A 271 19.98 8.40 -10.61
N PHE A 272 20.69 9.29 -9.93
CA PHE A 272 20.55 9.60 -8.51
C PHE A 272 20.59 11.12 -8.30
N GLY A 273 20.25 11.59 -7.09
CA GLY A 273 20.27 13.02 -6.75
C GLY A 273 19.07 13.82 -7.27
N TYR A 274 17.98 13.16 -7.67
CA TYR A 274 16.69 13.79 -7.95
C TYR A 274 15.74 13.67 -6.76
N GLY A 275 14.67 14.45 -6.76
CA GLY A 275 13.67 14.47 -5.68
C GLY A 275 13.65 15.79 -4.93
N ASN A 276 13.10 15.76 -3.72
CA ASN A 276 13.18 16.86 -2.76
C ASN A 276 13.06 16.35 -1.30
N ASN A 277 13.25 17.26 -0.35
CA ASN A 277 13.19 16.96 1.08
C ASN A 277 11.77 16.96 1.68
N ASN A 278 10.71 17.04 0.86
CA ASN A 278 9.33 16.95 1.38
C ASN A 278 8.86 15.51 1.48
N VAL A 279 9.06 14.91 2.64
CA VAL A 279 8.72 13.51 2.92
C VAL A 279 7.24 13.23 3.23
N SER A 280 6.43 14.26 3.44
CA SER A 280 4.99 14.10 3.69
C SER A 280 4.20 13.94 2.39
N GLY A 281 4.54 14.75 1.38
CA GLY A 281 3.81 14.79 0.13
C GLY A 281 2.34 15.26 0.28
N PRO A 282 1.53 15.16 -0.79
CA PRO A 282 0.12 15.57 -0.76
C PRO A 282 -0.78 14.68 0.10
N ASP A 283 -0.35 13.44 0.36
CA ASP A 283 -1.02 12.48 1.23
C ASP A 283 0.05 11.67 1.98
N ALA A 284 0.03 11.78 3.31
CA ALA A 284 0.91 11.09 4.23
C ALA A 284 0.17 10.01 5.06
N SER A 285 -1.10 9.73 4.78
CA SER A 285 -1.97 8.90 5.62
C SER A 285 -1.42 7.50 5.86
N HIS A 286 -1.02 6.83 4.78
CA HIS A 286 -0.56 5.46 4.83
C HIS A 286 0.79 5.31 5.57
N GLY A 287 1.81 6.07 5.17
CA GLY A 287 3.13 5.98 5.81
C GLY A 287 3.14 6.48 7.26
N THR A 288 2.29 7.44 7.64
CA THR A 288 2.10 7.85 9.06
C THR A 288 1.52 6.70 9.88
N HIS A 289 0.59 5.92 9.31
CA HIS A 289 0.00 4.76 9.97
C HIS A 289 1.03 3.64 10.18
N VAL A 290 1.77 3.32 9.12
CA VAL A 290 2.89 2.37 9.15
C VAL A 290 3.96 2.77 10.16
N SER A 291 4.35 4.05 10.20
CA SER A 291 5.35 4.58 11.12
C SER A 291 4.91 4.47 12.59
N GLY A 292 3.63 4.77 12.87
CA GLY A 292 3.06 4.64 14.22
C GLY A 292 3.09 3.21 14.75
N ILE A 293 2.82 2.22 13.88
CA ILE A 293 2.90 0.80 14.26
C ILE A 293 4.34 0.47 14.68
N ILE A 294 5.34 0.92 13.92
CA ILE A 294 6.76 0.62 14.21
C ILE A 294 7.20 1.28 15.51
N GLY A 295 6.95 2.59 15.65
CA GLY A 295 7.72 3.44 16.56
C GLY A 295 6.97 4.56 17.25
N ALA A 296 5.63 4.58 17.26
CA ALA A 296 4.89 5.54 18.09
C ALA A 296 5.44 5.56 19.53
N VAL A 297 5.63 6.76 20.08
CA VAL A 297 6.36 6.95 21.34
C VAL A 297 5.65 6.23 22.48
N ARG A 298 6.28 5.17 22.99
CA ARG A 298 5.67 4.35 24.03
C ARG A 298 5.56 5.10 25.35
N GLY A 299 4.43 4.95 26.04
CA GLY A 299 4.23 5.44 27.41
C GLY A 299 4.01 6.96 27.53
N ASN A 300 3.79 7.68 26.43
CA ASN A 300 3.48 9.11 26.43
C ASN A 300 2.01 9.43 26.76
N GLY A 301 1.14 8.41 26.80
CA GLY A 301 -0.28 8.53 27.15
C GLY A 301 -1.19 9.04 26.02
N ILE A 302 -0.71 9.13 24.78
CA ILE A 302 -1.51 9.45 23.59
C ILE A 302 -1.57 8.24 22.66
N GLY A 303 -2.55 8.23 21.74
CA GLY A 303 -2.53 7.31 20.61
C GLY A 303 -2.40 5.83 20.94
N LEU A 304 -1.22 5.29 20.60
CA LEU A 304 -0.80 3.91 20.76
C LEU A 304 0.66 3.83 21.23
N ASP A 305 1.05 2.68 21.75
CA ASP A 305 2.47 2.35 21.93
C ASP A 305 2.99 1.65 20.67
N GLY A 306 4.02 2.18 20.00
CA GLY A 306 4.67 1.50 18.88
C GLY A 306 5.30 0.16 19.29
N ILE A 307 5.58 -0.73 18.33
CA ILE A 307 6.18 -2.04 18.63
C ILE A 307 7.57 -1.89 19.27
N ALA A 308 8.43 -1.01 18.73
CA ALA A 308 9.79 -0.77 19.21
C ALA A 308 9.88 0.49 20.07
N ASP A 309 10.73 0.47 21.10
CA ASP A 309 10.88 1.56 22.08
C ASP A 309 12.12 2.44 21.89
N ASN A 310 13.14 1.95 21.17
CA ASN A 310 14.38 2.69 20.89
C ASN A 310 14.67 2.68 19.39
N VAL A 311 13.86 3.44 18.64
CA VAL A 311 13.87 3.49 17.19
C VAL A 311 13.89 4.93 16.69
N GLN A 312 14.41 5.13 15.48
CA GLN A 312 14.19 6.32 14.67
C GLN A 312 13.53 5.93 13.35
N ILE A 313 12.51 6.67 12.92
CA ILE A 313 11.81 6.49 11.66
C ILE A 313 12.42 7.42 10.63
N MET A 314 12.92 6.86 9.52
CA MET A 314 13.41 7.60 8.36
C MET A 314 12.35 7.51 7.24
N PRO A 315 11.54 8.54 7.02
CA PRO A 315 10.57 8.57 5.93
C PRO A 315 11.25 8.65 4.57
N ILE A 316 10.83 7.79 3.64
CA ILE A 316 11.27 7.83 2.25
C ILE A 316 10.03 7.70 1.37
N ARG A 317 9.75 8.71 0.55
CA ARG A 317 8.56 8.73 -0.31
C ARG A 317 8.89 8.24 -1.71
N VAL A 318 8.24 7.14 -2.13
CA VAL A 318 8.35 6.56 -3.49
C VAL A 318 6.99 6.13 -4.07
N VAL A 319 5.93 6.09 -3.25
CA VAL A 319 4.64 5.52 -3.62
C VAL A 319 3.63 6.63 -3.92
N PRO A 320 3.11 6.73 -5.17
CA PRO A 320 1.98 7.59 -5.51
C PRO A 320 0.64 6.85 -5.33
N ASP A 321 -0.48 7.53 -5.56
CA ASP A 321 -1.75 6.89 -5.91
C ASP A 321 -1.63 6.33 -7.35
N GLY A 322 -1.21 5.07 -7.41
CA GLY A 322 -0.75 4.35 -8.58
C GLY A 322 0.22 3.25 -8.14
N ASP A 323 1.01 2.72 -9.06
CA ASP A 323 2.10 1.81 -8.68
C ASP A 323 3.41 2.59 -8.59
N GLU A 324 4.23 2.29 -7.59
CA GLU A 324 5.59 2.78 -7.47
C GLU A 324 6.46 2.35 -8.65
N ARG A 325 7.53 3.11 -8.93
CA ARG A 325 8.47 2.82 -10.03
C ARG A 325 9.71 2.13 -9.50
N ASP A 326 10.19 1.13 -10.24
CA ASP A 326 11.34 0.31 -9.84
C ASP A 326 12.60 1.15 -9.55
N LYS A 327 12.88 2.17 -10.38
CA LYS A 327 13.97 3.15 -10.17
C LYS A 327 13.86 3.87 -8.81
N ASP A 328 12.68 4.38 -8.48
CA ASP A 328 12.47 5.14 -7.24
C ASP A 328 12.56 4.23 -6.00
N VAL A 329 12.04 2.99 -6.10
CA VAL A 329 12.21 1.97 -5.05
C VAL A 329 13.68 1.63 -4.83
N ALA A 330 14.43 1.38 -5.91
CA ALA A 330 15.83 1.02 -5.83
C ALA A 330 16.67 2.15 -5.21
N ASN A 331 16.43 3.40 -5.60
CA ASN A 331 17.08 4.56 -4.98
C ASN A 331 16.65 4.77 -3.52
N GLY A 332 15.37 4.55 -3.19
CA GLY A 332 14.90 4.57 -1.81
C GLY A 332 15.60 3.56 -0.90
N ILE A 333 15.83 2.33 -1.40
CA ILE A 333 16.58 1.32 -0.67
C ILE A 333 18.04 1.75 -0.47
N ARG A 334 18.73 2.22 -1.53
CA ARG A 334 20.12 2.68 -1.43
C ARG A 334 20.26 3.85 -0.46
N TYR A 335 19.40 4.86 -0.57
CA TYR A 335 19.35 6.00 0.34
C TYR A 335 19.17 5.59 1.80
N ALA A 336 18.25 4.66 2.07
CA ALA A 336 18.05 4.14 3.43
C ALA A 336 19.32 3.49 3.99
N VAL A 337 19.99 2.67 3.18
CA VAL A 337 21.22 1.96 3.55
C VAL A 337 22.34 2.97 3.84
N ASP A 338 22.55 3.92 2.92
CA ASP A 338 23.62 4.91 3.00
C ASP A 338 23.45 5.85 4.20
N ASN A 339 22.20 6.14 4.58
CA ASN A 339 21.86 6.93 5.76
C ASN A 339 21.69 6.11 7.05
N GLY A 340 22.12 4.84 7.04
CA GLY A 340 22.31 4.04 8.26
C GLY A 340 21.08 3.27 8.75
N ALA A 341 20.07 3.07 7.91
CA ALA A 341 18.95 2.19 8.25
C ALA A 341 19.44 0.75 8.52
N LYS A 342 18.88 0.09 9.54
CA LYS A 342 19.08 -1.35 9.81
C LYS A 342 17.89 -2.19 9.38
N VAL A 343 16.72 -1.58 9.30
CA VAL A 343 15.49 -2.21 8.80
C VAL A 343 14.85 -1.27 7.82
N ILE A 344 14.38 -1.79 6.69
CA ILE A 344 13.59 -1.07 5.70
C ILE A 344 12.21 -1.72 5.65
N ASN A 345 11.18 -0.97 6.01
CA ASN A 345 9.80 -1.39 5.84
C ASN A 345 9.27 -0.88 4.51
N MET A 346 8.73 -1.79 3.70
CA MET A 346 8.10 -1.52 2.39
C MET A 346 6.67 -2.04 2.42
N SER A 347 5.73 -1.14 2.69
CA SER A 347 4.30 -1.46 2.85
C SER A 347 3.48 -1.24 1.57
N PHE A 348 4.09 -1.50 0.41
CA PHE A 348 3.51 -1.38 -0.92
C PHE A 348 3.74 -2.67 -1.71
N GLY A 349 3.28 -2.72 -2.96
CA GLY A 349 3.59 -3.80 -3.87
C GLY A 349 2.67 -3.81 -5.09
N LYS A 350 3.15 -4.43 -6.17
CA LYS A 350 2.49 -4.43 -7.48
C LYS A 350 2.65 -5.76 -8.21
N GLY A 351 1.73 -6.07 -9.12
CA GLY A 351 1.73 -7.35 -9.86
C GLY A 351 2.68 -7.41 -11.07
N PHE A 352 3.35 -6.30 -11.42
CA PHE A 352 4.26 -6.20 -12.55
C PHE A 352 5.52 -5.44 -12.16
N SER A 353 6.64 -5.71 -12.82
CA SER A 353 7.87 -4.93 -12.71
C SER A 353 8.49 -4.86 -14.10
N TRP A 354 8.95 -3.66 -14.48
CA TRP A 354 9.62 -3.43 -15.75
C TRP A 354 11.13 -3.62 -15.62
N ASP A 355 11.71 -3.09 -14.55
CA ASP A 355 13.15 -3.11 -14.28
C ASP A 355 13.39 -3.75 -12.92
N LYS A 356 13.18 -5.06 -12.86
CA LYS A 356 13.42 -5.81 -11.62
C LYS A 356 14.91 -5.83 -11.24
N ASP A 357 15.79 -5.77 -12.22
CA ASP A 357 17.23 -5.92 -12.01
C ASP A 357 17.79 -4.74 -11.19
N VAL A 358 17.39 -3.50 -11.47
CA VAL A 358 17.83 -2.35 -10.66
C VAL A 358 17.39 -2.45 -9.19
N VAL A 359 16.23 -3.05 -8.93
CA VAL A 359 15.75 -3.31 -7.56
C VAL A 359 16.53 -4.46 -6.92
N ASN A 360 16.79 -5.54 -7.65
CA ASN A 360 17.61 -6.65 -7.15
C ASN A 360 19.01 -6.18 -6.75
N GLU A 361 19.64 -5.29 -7.52
CA GLU A 361 20.90 -4.66 -7.16
C GLU A 361 20.81 -3.89 -5.84
N ALA A 362 19.74 -3.12 -5.62
CA ALA A 362 19.54 -2.40 -4.37
C ALA A 362 19.29 -3.34 -3.18
N VAL A 363 18.58 -4.45 -3.39
CA VAL A 363 18.38 -5.51 -2.39
C VAL A 363 19.71 -6.17 -2.01
N LEU A 364 20.56 -6.47 -3.00
CA LEU A 364 21.91 -7.00 -2.77
C LEU A 364 22.83 -5.98 -2.10
N TYR A 365 22.71 -4.70 -2.46
CA TYR A 365 23.42 -3.62 -1.78
C TYR A 365 23.04 -3.57 -0.29
N ALA A 366 21.75 -3.60 0.03
CA ALA A 366 21.27 -3.67 1.40
C ALA A 366 21.75 -4.93 2.14
N LYS A 367 21.84 -6.07 1.45
CA LYS A 367 22.38 -7.32 2.02
C LYS A 367 23.83 -7.13 2.45
N ASP A 368 24.66 -6.59 1.57
CA ASP A 368 26.09 -6.44 1.81
C ASP A 368 26.40 -5.40 2.92
N HIS A 369 25.43 -4.54 3.24
CA HIS A 369 25.48 -3.59 4.36
C HIS A 369 24.73 -4.08 5.63
N GLY A 370 24.24 -5.33 5.61
CA GLY A 370 23.58 -5.96 6.75
C GLY A 370 22.24 -5.31 7.13
N VAL A 371 21.45 -4.93 6.12
CA VAL A 371 20.14 -4.27 6.29
C VAL A 371 19.01 -5.25 5.96
N LEU A 372 18.03 -5.35 6.86
CA LEU A 372 16.85 -6.20 6.69
C LEU A 372 15.76 -5.47 5.90
N LEU A 373 15.23 -6.09 4.86
CA LEU A 373 14.05 -5.62 4.14
C LEU A 373 12.82 -6.40 4.62
N VAL A 374 11.76 -5.69 4.97
CA VAL A 374 10.47 -6.25 5.41
C VAL A 374 9.40 -5.73 4.47
N HIS A 375 8.73 -6.64 3.76
CA HIS A 375 7.81 -6.30 2.69
C HIS A 375 6.42 -6.91 2.90
N ALA A 376 5.40 -6.18 2.46
CA ALA A 376 4.01 -6.60 2.54
C ALA A 376 3.66 -7.60 1.43
N ALA A 377 3.05 -8.74 1.77
CA ALA A 377 2.76 -9.81 0.81
C ALA A 377 1.81 -9.42 -0.34
N GLY A 378 1.02 -8.36 -0.18
CA GLY A 378 -0.04 -7.96 -1.10
C GLY A 378 -1.45 -8.31 -0.59
N ASN A 379 -2.47 -7.69 -1.18
CA ASN A 379 -3.85 -7.70 -0.67
C ASN A 379 -4.87 -8.25 -1.68
N ASN A 380 -4.42 -9.09 -2.61
CA ASN A 380 -5.21 -9.60 -3.74
C ASN A 380 -5.76 -11.01 -3.50
N ALA A 381 -5.47 -11.61 -2.34
CA ALA A 381 -5.77 -13.01 -2.02
C ALA A 381 -5.12 -14.01 -2.99
N GLU A 382 -3.97 -13.65 -3.52
CA GLU A 382 -3.24 -14.44 -4.51
C GLU A 382 -2.17 -15.32 -3.86
N ASN A 383 -1.82 -16.40 -4.56
CA ASN A 383 -0.70 -17.24 -4.18
C ASN A 383 0.58 -16.69 -4.82
N ASN A 384 1.46 -16.10 -4.01
CA ASN A 384 2.73 -15.52 -4.43
C ASN A 384 3.72 -16.55 -4.99
N ASP A 385 3.50 -17.85 -4.76
CA ASP A 385 4.27 -18.92 -5.40
C ASP A 385 3.91 -19.08 -6.91
N VAL A 386 2.81 -18.47 -7.36
CA VAL A 386 2.28 -18.56 -8.73
C VAL A 386 2.15 -17.21 -9.40
N ILE A 387 1.67 -16.20 -8.66
CA ILE A 387 1.49 -14.83 -9.14
C ILE A 387 2.40 -13.93 -8.29
N PRO A 388 3.54 -13.48 -8.81
CA PRO A 388 4.49 -12.70 -8.02
C PRO A 388 3.90 -11.33 -7.62
N ASN A 389 4.21 -10.91 -6.40
CA ASN A 389 4.10 -9.54 -5.93
C ASN A 389 5.49 -8.91 -6.00
N TYR A 390 5.62 -7.67 -6.46
CA TYR A 390 6.89 -6.96 -6.60
C TYR A 390 6.92 -5.70 -5.72
N PRO A 391 8.11 -5.30 -5.21
CA PRO A 391 9.37 -6.05 -5.26
C PRO A 391 9.29 -7.39 -4.51
N ASN A 392 10.22 -8.31 -4.80
CA ASN A 392 10.32 -9.59 -4.11
C ASN A 392 11.77 -10.04 -4.01
N ASP A 393 11.99 -11.06 -3.18
CA ASP A 393 13.28 -11.62 -2.84
C ASP A 393 13.91 -12.50 -3.93
N SER A 394 13.19 -12.85 -5.00
CA SER A 394 13.74 -13.65 -6.10
C SER A 394 14.82 -12.86 -6.86
N LEU A 395 16.05 -13.35 -6.87
CA LEU A 395 17.19 -12.75 -7.58
C LEU A 395 17.38 -13.33 -8.99
N GLY A 396 16.44 -14.16 -9.45
CA GLY A 396 16.54 -14.95 -10.67
C GLY A 396 16.95 -16.40 -10.41
N GLY A 397 16.49 -17.32 -11.27
CA GLY A 397 16.71 -18.75 -11.06
C GLY A 397 16.12 -19.25 -9.75
N ASN A 398 16.94 -19.89 -8.91
CA ASN A 398 16.56 -20.39 -7.58
C ASN A 398 17.14 -19.51 -6.43
N ASP A 399 17.77 -18.39 -6.75
CA ASP A 399 18.44 -17.55 -5.77
C ASP A 399 17.44 -16.58 -5.12
N VAL A 400 17.54 -16.45 -3.79
CA VAL A 400 16.67 -15.58 -2.98
C VAL A 400 17.51 -14.70 -2.06
N ALA A 401 17.03 -13.47 -1.82
CA ALA A 401 17.68 -12.54 -0.93
C ALA A 401 17.59 -13.01 0.55
N PRO A 402 18.74 -13.27 1.22
CA PRO A 402 18.75 -13.75 2.61
C PRO A 402 18.31 -12.69 3.61
N ASN A 403 18.35 -11.41 3.25
CA ASN A 403 18.00 -10.27 4.09
C ASN A 403 16.57 -9.75 3.85
N TRP A 404 15.67 -10.58 3.32
CA TRP A 404 14.26 -10.25 3.07
C TRP A 404 13.31 -11.01 4.00
N ILE A 405 12.20 -10.38 4.41
CA ILE A 405 11.06 -11.05 5.04
C ILE A 405 9.76 -10.58 4.38
N GLU A 406 9.04 -11.52 3.76
CA GLU A 406 7.71 -11.27 3.20
C GLU A 406 6.60 -11.58 4.22
N VAL A 407 5.68 -10.64 4.44
CA VAL A 407 4.73 -10.69 5.56
C VAL A 407 3.28 -10.74 5.10
N GLY A 408 2.61 -11.86 5.40
CA GLY A 408 1.17 -12.04 5.25
C GLY A 408 0.35 -11.41 6.40
N ALA A 409 -0.93 -11.12 6.16
CA ALA A 409 -1.82 -10.46 7.11
C ALA A 409 -2.74 -11.44 7.85
N SER A 410 -2.84 -11.22 9.16
CA SER A 410 -3.69 -11.98 10.06
C SER A 410 -4.69 -11.10 10.84
N GLN A 411 -5.70 -11.72 11.43
CA GLN A 411 -6.77 -11.06 12.19
C GLN A 411 -7.01 -11.72 13.57
N PRO A 412 -7.72 -11.06 14.51
CA PRO A 412 -7.78 -11.51 15.90
C PRO A 412 -8.32 -12.94 16.11
N LYS A 413 -9.23 -13.40 15.25
CA LYS A 413 -9.98 -14.63 15.45
C LYS A 413 -9.20 -15.84 14.94
N ARG A 414 -8.74 -16.72 15.84
CA ARG A 414 -7.97 -17.94 15.51
C ARG A 414 -8.53 -18.81 14.38
N LYS A 415 -9.86 -19.00 14.31
CA LYS A 415 -10.50 -19.81 13.24
C LYS A 415 -10.52 -19.12 11.87
N LYS A 416 -10.31 -17.81 11.83
CA LYS A 416 -10.23 -16.97 10.64
C LYS A 416 -8.86 -16.28 10.60
N LEU A 417 -7.80 -16.91 11.11
CA LEU A 417 -6.56 -16.18 11.40
C LEU A 417 -5.99 -15.48 10.16
N ALA A 418 -5.97 -16.13 9.00
CA ALA A 418 -5.66 -15.47 7.74
C ALA A 418 -6.78 -14.51 7.33
N THR A 419 -6.43 -13.29 6.92
CA THR A 419 -7.42 -12.36 6.36
C THR A 419 -7.90 -12.86 4.99
N ASN A 420 -9.07 -12.39 4.55
CA ASN A 420 -9.61 -12.77 3.24
C ASN A 420 -8.87 -12.12 2.07
N PHE A 421 -8.07 -11.08 2.33
CA PHE A 421 -7.34 -10.31 1.32
C PHE A 421 -5.85 -10.64 1.25
N SER A 422 -5.25 -11.20 2.31
CA SER A 422 -3.79 -11.44 2.31
C SER A 422 -3.39 -12.35 1.15
N ASN A 423 -2.37 -11.94 0.42
CA ASN A 423 -1.60 -12.90 -0.37
C ASN A 423 -0.91 -13.90 0.56
N TYR A 424 -0.56 -15.06 0.01
CA TYR A 424 0.01 -16.20 0.73
C TYR A 424 0.96 -16.97 -0.20
N GLY A 425 1.80 -17.84 0.35
CA GLY A 425 2.74 -18.64 -0.44
C GLY A 425 3.60 -19.50 0.47
N LEU A 426 3.76 -20.79 0.16
CA LEU A 426 4.60 -21.70 0.93
C LEU A 426 6.09 -21.39 0.77
N VAL A 427 6.46 -20.76 -0.34
CA VAL A 427 7.85 -20.39 -0.66
C VAL A 427 8.04 -18.89 -0.46
N ASN A 428 7.17 -18.08 -1.07
CA ASN A 428 7.37 -16.64 -1.20
C ASN A 428 6.71 -15.79 -0.11
N VAL A 429 6.11 -16.40 0.93
CA VAL A 429 5.64 -15.68 2.14
C VAL A 429 6.27 -16.32 3.37
N ASP A 430 7.11 -15.58 4.10
CA ASP A 430 7.87 -16.17 5.20
C ASP A 430 6.99 -16.43 6.44
N LEU A 431 6.20 -15.43 6.84
CA LEU A 431 5.37 -15.49 8.04
C LEU A 431 4.13 -14.60 7.96
N PHE A 432 3.21 -14.77 8.91
CA PHE A 432 2.06 -13.88 9.07
C PHE A 432 2.22 -12.99 10.31
N ALA A 433 1.72 -11.75 10.24
CA ALA A 433 1.61 -10.83 11.37
C ALA A 433 0.22 -10.16 11.42
N PRO A 434 -0.20 -9.55 12.53
CA PRO A 434 -1.46 -8.81 12.61
C PRO A 434 -1.57 -7.70 11.56
N GLY A 435 -2.60 -7.75 10.71
CA GLY A 435 -2.82 -6.79 9.63
C GLY A 435 -4.28 -6.43 9.38
N GLN A 436 -5.21 -6.88 10.22
CA GLN A 436 -6.62 -6.47 10.16
C GLN A 436 -7.02 -5.72 11.43
N SER A 437 -7.64 -4.57 11.24
CA SER A 437 -8.11 -3.65 12.26
C SER A 437 -6.96 -3.26 13.18
N ILE A 438 -5.90 -2.71 12.57
CA ILE A 438 -4.73 -2.19 13.26
C ILE A 438 -4.92 -0.69 13.48
N TYR A 439 -4.99 -0.29 14.75
CA TYR A 439 -5.10 1.10 15.15
C TYR A 439 -3.71 1.75 15.12
N SER A 440 -3.56 2.89 14.46
CA SER A 440 -2.31 3.67 14.42
C SER A 440 -2.56 5.14 14.08
N SER A 441 -1.50 5.95 14.11
CA SER A 441 -1.49 7.39 13.78
C SER A 441 -1.83 7.67 12.32
N ILE A 442 -2.53 8.77 12.05
CA ILE A 442 -2.73 9.33 10.72
C ILE A 442 -2.53 10.86 10.80
N PRO A 443 -2.38 11.57 9.68
CA PRO A 443 -2.17 13.01 9.67
C PRO A 443 -3.24 13.80 10.42
N ASN A 444 -2.92 15.04 10.78
CA ASN A 444 -3.79 15.94 11.54
C ASN A 444 -4.03 15.53 13.01
N ASN A 445 -3.05 14.87 13.62
CA ASN A 445 -3.10 14.39 15.02
C ASN A 445 -4.22 13.37 15.28
N GLU A 446 -4.62 12.63 14.24
CA GLU A 446 -5.70 11.66 14.31
C GLU A 446 -5.18 10.22 14.32
N TYR A 447 -6.10 9.27 14.50
CA TYR A 447 -5.80 7.85 14.53
C TYR A 447 -6.91 7.05 13.86
N ALA A 448 -6.56 6.01 13.13
CA ALA A 448 -7.51 5.19 12.40
C ALA A 448 -7.16 3.70 12.44
N TYR A 449 -8.17 2.88 12.16
CA TYR A 449 -7.99 1.45 11.92
C TYR A 449 -7.80 1.21 10.43
N PHE A 450 -6.66 0.65 10.03
CA PHE A 450 -6.44 0.17 8.66
C PHE A 450 -6.32 -1.36 8.61
N ASP A 451 -6.57 -1.88 7.42
CA ASP A 451 -6.51 -3.30 7.06
C ASP A 451 -5.53 -3.45 5.88
N GLY A 452 -4.60 -4.39 5.98
CA GLY A 452 -3.65 -4.69 4.91
C GLY A 452 -2.45 -5.49 5.38
N THR A 453 -1.78 -6.18 4.45
CA THR A 453 -0.40 -6.64 4.64
C THR A 453 0.54 -5.46 4.91
N SER A 454 0.20 -4.27 4.41
CA SER A 454 0.82 -2.99 4.75
C SER A 454 0.83 -2.64 6.24
N MET A 455 -0.09 -3.18 7.04
CA MET A 455 -0.08 -3.05 8.51
C MET A 455 0.63 -4.23 9.18
N ALA A 456 0.73 -5.39 8.52
CA ALA A 456 1.43 -6.56 9.04
C ALA A 456 2.95 -6.43 8.93
N ALA A 457 3.45 -5.91 7.80
CA ALA A 457 4.86 -5.62 7.58
C ALA A 457 5.49 -4.74 8.69
N PRO A 458 4.91 -3.58 9.09
CA PRO A 458 5.48 -2.74 10.14
C PRO A 458 5.41 -3.39 11.53
N VAL A 459 4.47 -4.30 11.78
CA VAL A 459 4.50 -5.11 13.01
C VAL A 459 5.75 -6.00 13.02
N CYS A 460 6.10 -6.61 11.88
CA CYS A 460 7.32 -7.41 11.74
C CYS A 460 8.59 -6.55 11.84
N ALA A 461 8.65 -5.43 11.12
CA ALA A 461 9.77 -4.50 11.16
C ALA A 461 10.01 -3.96 12.58
N GLY A 462 8.94 -3.63 13.32
CA GLY A 462 9.03 -3.22 14.71
C GLY A 462 9.58 -4.33 15.63
N VAL A 463 9.17 -5.59 15.45
CA VAL A 463 9.76 -6.70 16.22
C VAL A 463 11.22 -6.92 15.86
N ALA A 464 11.60 -6.77 14.58
CA ALA A 464 12.99 -6.83 14.14
C ALA A 464 13.83 -5.75 14.84
N ALA A 465 13.37 -4.50 14.84
CA ALA A 465 14.04 -3.39 15.53
C ALA A 465 14.11 -3.60 17.06
N LEU A 466 13.04 -4.11 17.68
CA LEU A 466 13.04 -4.45 19.11
C LEU A 466 14.10 -5.51 19.44
N VAL A 467 14.20 -6.58 18.64
CA VAL A 467 15.25 -7.59 18.82
C VAL A 467 16.62 -6.96 18.61
N TRP A 468 16.85 -6.27 17.50
CA TRP A 468 18.16 -5.75 17.14
C TRP A 468 18.68 -4.72 18.13
N SER A 469 17.80 -3.85 18.65
CA SER A 469 18.16 -2.86 19.68
C SER A 469 18.77 -3.51 20.92
N ARG A 470 18.35 -4.73 21.30
CA ARG A 470 18.85 -5.46 22.49
C ARG A 470 20.01 -6.41 22.18
N PHE A 471 20.21 -6.70 20.90
CA PHE A 471 21.25 -7.58 20.38
C PHE A 471 21.98 -6.91 19.20
N PRO A 472 22.65 -5.76 19.43
CA PRO A 472 23.21 -4.92 18.36
C PRO A 472 24.28 -5.61 17.50
N THR A 473 24.89 -6.68 18.01
CA THR A 473 25.93 -7.45 17.30
C THR A 473 25.35 -8.50 16.36
N PHE A 474 24.04 -8.68 16.30
CA PHE A 474 23.44 -9.64 15.38
C PHE A 474 23.63 -9.21 13.92
N THR A 475 23.89 -10.20 13.09
CA THR A 475 23.80 -10.12 11.64
C THR A 475 22.33 -10.08 11.19
N VAL A 476 22.10 -9.65 9.96
CA VAL A 476 20.76 -9.62 9.37
C VAL A 476 20.15 -11.03 9.30
N GLU A 477 20.97 -12.03 8.99
CA GLU A 477 20.57 -13.44 8.95
C GLU A 477 20.16 -13.96 10.33
N GLN A 478 20.88 -13.58 11.39
CA GLN A 478 20.51 -13.95 12.76
C GLN A 478 19.18 -13.30 13.18
N VAL A 479 18.93 -12.05 12.81
CA VAL A 479 17.63 -11.41 13.09
C VAL A 479 16.50 -12.08 12.32
N LYS A 480 16.69 -12.36 11.03
CA LYS A 480 15.72 -13.12 10.23
C LYS A 480 15.45 -14.50 10.85
N GLN A 481 16.50 -15.23 11.20
CA GLN A 481 16.40 -16.53 11.87
C GLN A 481 15.59 -16.44 13.19
N VAL A 482 15.80 -15.39 13.99
CA VAL A 482 15.03 -15.18 15.22
C VAL A 482 13.56 -14.96 14.91
N LEU A 483 13.23 -14.14 13.92
CA LEU A 483 11.84 -13.84 13.56
C LEU A 483 11.11 -15.09 13.03
N GLU A 484 11.71 -15.79 12.06
CA GLU A 484 11.14 -17.01 11.48
C GLU A 484 11.08 -18.17 12.49
N GLY A 485 12.15 -18.38 13.27
CA GLY A 485 12.27 -19.48 14.21
C GLY A 485 11.46 -19.32 15.50
N SER A 486 10.86 -18.15 15.72
CA SER A 486 10.11 -17.85 16.95
C SER A 486 8.60 -17.74 16.77
N VAL A 487 8.08 -17.98 15.56
CA VAL A 487 6.65 -17.89 15.28
C VAL A 487 5.82 -18.74 16.25
N PHE A 488 4.64 -18.24 16.60
CA PHE A 488 3.62 -19.01 17.29
C PHE A 488 2.95 -19.97 16.28
N THR A 489 3.17 -21.27 16.47
CA THR A 489 2.59 -22.31 15.62
C THR A 489 1.07 -22.41 15.81
N VAL A 490 0.34 -22.47 14.69
CA VAL A 490 -1.13 -22.50 14.69
C VAL A 490 -1.65 -23.77 14.03
N ASN A 491 -1.99 -24.77 14.85
CA ASN A 491 -2.43 -26.09 14.39
C ASN A 491 -3.92 -26.18 13.98
N ASN A 492 -4.51 -25.13 13.41
CA ASN A 492 -5.90 -25.17 12.94
C ASN A 492 -6.03 -24.81 11.46
N LYS A 493 -7.10 -25.32 10.86
CA LYS A 493 -7.51 -24.88 9.53
C LYS A 493 -8.10 -23.46 9.59
N VAL A 494 -7.86 -22.70 8.54
CA VAL A 494 -8.42 -21.37 8.28
C VAL A 494 -9.04 -21.36 6.88
N SER A 495 -9.84 -20.34 6.56
CA SER A 495 -10.23 -20.09 5.18
C SER A 495 -8.98 -19.78 4.35
N LEU A 496 -8.88 -20.37 3.17
CA LEU A 496 -7.93 -19.90 2.16
C LEU A 496 -8.30 -18.44 1.83
N PRO A 497 -7.34 -17.50 1.77
CA PRO A 497 -7.62 -16.14 1.33
C PRO A 497 -8.43 -16.13 0.01
N GLY A 498 -9.37 -15.20 -0.11
CA GLY A 498 -10.28 -15.12 -1.26
C GLY A 498 -11.39 -16.19 -1.32
N SER A 499 -11.29 -17.27 -0.55
CA SER A 499 -12.28 -18.37 -0.57
C SER A 499 -13.21 -18.39 0.64
N LYS A 500 -14.51 -18.51 0.38
CA LYS A 500 -15.54 -18.72 1.42
C LYS A 500 -15.70 -20.20 1.81
N LEU A 501 -15.28 -21.13 0.95
CA LEU A 501 -15.57 -22.56 1.08
C LEU A 501 -14.32 -23.39 1.39
N SER A 502 -13.19 -23.03 0.79
CA SER A 502 -11.94 -23.78 0.92
C SER A 502 -11.27 -23.52 2.27
N LYS A 503 -10.91 -24.59 2.98
CA LYS A 503 -10.14 -24.51 4.22
C LYS A 503 -8.82 -25.24 4.09
N VAL A 504 -7.76 -24.57 4.50
CA VAL A 504 -6.39 -25.10 4.49
C VAL A 504 -5.79 -25.01 5.90
N PRO A 505 -4.81 -25.87 6.26
CA PRO A 505 -4.00 -25.63 7.45
C PRO A 505 -3.39 -24.22 7.39
N PHE A 506 -3.35 -23.49 8.50
CA PHE A 506 -2.68 -22.18 8.52
C PHE A 506 -1.20 -22.30 8.13
N SER A 507 -0.58 -23.43 8.48
CA SER A 507 0.79 -23.76 8.09
C SER A 507 1.01 -23.93 6.59
N ALA A 508 -0.05 -23.99 5.78
CA ALA A 508 0.05 -24.10 4.33
C ALA A 508 0.04 -22.73 3.62
N LEU A 509 0.05 -21.62 4.36
CA LEU A 509 -0.06 -20.26 3.82
C LEU A 509 1.26 -19.49 3.82
N SER A 510 2.27 -19.97 4.55
CA SER A 510 3.60 -19.36 4.66
C SER A 510 4.65 -20.43 4.94
N LYS A 511 5.90 -20.12 4.64
CA LYS A 511 7.08 -20.95 4.86
C LYS A 511 7.25 -21.40 6.31
N THR A 512 7.13 -20.48 7.26
CA THR A 512 7.19 -20.81 8.70
C THR A 512 5.88 -21.44 9.20
N GLY A 513 4.79 -21.23 8.47
CA GLY A 513 3.46 -21.69 8.82
C GLY A 513 2.90 -21.10 10.12
N GLY A 514 3.45 -19.97 10.58
CA GLY A 514 3.20 -19.43 11.91
C GLY A 514 2.93 -17.93 11.94
N LEU A 515 2.45 -17.49 13.12
CA LEU A 515 2.18 -16.09 13.43
C LEU A 515 3.37 -15.49 14.17
N LEU A 516 3.84 -14.31 13.77
CA LEU A 516 4.90 -13.58 14.46
C LEU A 516 4.66 -13.51 15.98
N ASN A 517 5.71 -13.71 16.78
CA ASN A 517 5.62 -13.66 18.23
C ASN A 517 6.83 -12.97 18.87
N ALA A 518 6.64 -11.72 19.30
CA ALA A 518 7.68 -10.89 19.89
C ALA A 518 8.29 -11.50 21.17
N ASN A 519 7.46 -12.10 22.04
CA ASN A 519 7.99 -12.72 23.27
C ASN A 519 8.89 -13.92 22.94
N ASN A 520 8.49 -14.76 21.99
CA ASN A 520 9.32 -15.89 21.58
C ASN A 520 10.60 -15.41 20.91
N ALA A 521 10.52 -14.37 20.06
CA ALA A 521 11.67 -13.77 19.39
C ALA A 521 12.72 -13.31 20.41
N MET A 522 12.30 -12.55 21.42
CA MET A 522 13.19 -12.09 22.50
C MET A 522 13.82 -13.23 23.30
N ASN A 523 13.09 -14.34 23.51
CA ASN A 523 13.62 -15.51 24.20
C ASN A 523 14.56 -16.36 23.32
N LEU A 524 14.31 -16.44 22.02
CA LEU A 524 15.16 -17.14 21.07
C LEU A 524 16.46 -16.37 20.84
N ALA A 525 16.40 -15.04 20.72
CA ALA A 525 17.56 -14.18 20.58
C ALA A 525 18.62 -14.43 21.68
N LYS A 526 18.20 -14.62 22.94
CA LYS A 526 19.13 -14.97 24.03
C LYS A 526 19.93 -16.26 23.82
N LYS A 527 19.45 -17.15 22.95
CA LYS A 527 20.02 -18.48 22.71
C LYS A 527 20.84 -18.54 21.41
N VAL A 528 20.65 -17.58 20.51
CA VAL A 528 21.47 -17.46 19.30
C VAL A 528 22.88 -17.12 19.75
N LYS A 529 23.85 -17.95 19.34
CA LYS A 529 25.26 -17.70 19.62
C LYS A 529 25.75 -16.62 18.66
N ASN A 530 26.50 -15.66 19.20
CA ASN A 530 27.25 -14.71 18.41
C ASN A 530 28.33 -15.41 17.60
#